data_AF-A0A010IM17-F1
#
_entry.id   AF-A0A010IM17-F1
#
_cell.length_a   1.000
_cell.length_b   1.000
_cell.length_c   1.000
_cell.angle_alpha   90.00
_cell.angle_beta   90.00
_cell.angle_gamma   90.00
#
_symmetry.space_group_name_H-M   'P 1'
#
loop_
_entity.id
_entity.type
_entity.pdbx_description
1 polymer ?
#
loop_
_entity_poly.entity_id
_entity_poly.type
_entity_poly.pdbx_seq_one_letter_code
_entity_poly.pdbx_strand_id
1 'polypeptide(L)'
;MDAKEIILRNFPHNNSYNELSFLGKLNEEQSWDIEEYWLLEWGIYNLEKNSSEKLDWEIFRIFSVIMLCISSHLDQNDYFKIKNLKCSELYEMRERVLLVFEGYFSSSMPEQNIFEKVNPLLALSSI
;
A
#
# COMPACT_ATOMS: atom_id res chain seq x y z
N MET A 1 -2.59 5.02 16.31
CA MET A 1 -1.85 5.17 15.04
C MET A 1 -2.36 6.44 14.38
N ASP A 2 -1.48 7.25 13.79
CA ASP A 2 -1.88 8.45 13.05
C ASP A 2 -1.84 8.13 11.54
N ALA A 3 -2.96 8.35 10.84
CA ALA A 3 -3.09 8.00 9.43
C ALA A 3 -2.16 8.83 8.54
N LYS A 4 -2.02 10.13 8.82
CA LYS A 4 -1.15 11.04 8.07
C LYS A 4 0.31 10.62 8.25
N GLU A 5 0.74 10.36 9.47
CA GLU A 5 2.12 9.90 9.73
C GLU A 5 2.44 8.60 8.99
N ILE A 6 1.48 7.66 8.92
CA ILE A 6 1.65 6.40 8.20
C ILE A 6 1.79 6.60 6.69
N ILE A 7 1.00 7.50 6.09
CA ILE A 7 1.16 7.84 4.67
C ILE A 7 2.51 8.51 4.44
N LEU A 8 2.84 9.51 5.26
CA LEU A 8 4.07 10.29 5.08
C LEU A 8 5.33 9.45 5.25
N ARG A 9 5.37 8.46 6.15
CA ARG A 9 6.54 7.57 6.26
C ARG A 9 6.79 6.68 5.05
N ASN A 10 5.81 6.52 4.16
CA ASN A 10 5.94 5.80 2.89
C ASN A 10 6.28 6.74 1.71
N PHE A 11 6.28 8.06 1.91
CA PHE A 11 6.48 9.01 0.81
C PHE A 11 7.93 9.55 0.77
N PRO A 12 8.75 9.17 -0.22
CA PRO A 12 10.20 9.42 -0.21
C PRO A 12 10.61 10.89 -0.38
N HIS A 13 9.69 11.79 -0.73
CA HIS A 13 10.00 13.21 -0.92
C HIS A 13 9.64 14.07 0.30
N ASN A 14 9.76 13.51 1.51
CA ASN A 14 9.58 14.24 2.76
C ASN A 14 10.60 13.78 3.83
N ASN A 15 10.67 14.52 4.94
CA ASN A 15 11.57 14.20 6.07
C ASN A 15 11.05 13.07 6.99
N SER A 16 9.81 12.62 6.79
CA SER A 16 9.18 11.55 7.56
C SER A 16 9.41 10.18 6.93
N TYR A 17 9.94 10.12 5.70
CA TYR A 17 10.21 8.90 4.98
C TYR A 17 11.06 7.96 5.82
N ASN A 18 10.65 6.70 5.86
CA ASN A 18 11.31 5.68 6.64
C ASN A 18 11.61 4.49 5.72
N GLU A 19 12.89 4.12 5.61
CA GLU A 19 13.33 2.96 4.83
C GLU A 19 12.72 1.64 5.32
N LEU A 20 12.28 1.58 6.59
CA LEU A 20 11.57 0.44 7.16
C LEU A 20 10.05 0.47 6.91
N SER A 21 9.52 1.48 6.21
CA SER A 21 8.12 1.51 5.76
C SER A 21 7.88 0.46 4.65
N PHE A 22 6.61 0.23 4.29
CA PHE A 22 6.28 -0.67 3.19
C PHE A 22 7.00 -0.29 1.90
N LEU A 23 6.94 0.99 1.51
CA LEU A 23 7.56 1.43 0.26
C LEU A 23 9.08 1.33 0.32
N GLY A 24 9.69 1.62 1.47
CA GLY A 24 11.13 1.46 1.67
C GLY A 24 11.59 0.02 1.53
N LYS A 25 10.95 -0.91 2.23
CA LYS A 25 11.23 -2.35 2.12
C LYS A 25 10.97 -2.89 0.72
N LEU A 26 9.93 -2.42 0.04
CA LEU A 26 9.62 -2.84 -1.32
C LEU A 26 10.70 -2.37 -2.30
N ASN A 27 11.13 -1.11 -2.22
CA ASN A 27 12.08 -0.52 -3.16
C ASN A 27 13.52 -1.02 -2.91
N GLU A 28 13.97 -1.01 -1.66
CA GLU A 28 15.36 -1.29 -1.30
C GLU A 28 15.65 -2.78 -1.10
N GLU A 29 14.74 -3.50 -0.43
CA GLU A 29 14.96 -4.91 -0.06
C GLU A 29 14.30 -5.88 -1.06
N GLN A 30 13.44 -5.36 -1.94
CA GLN A 30 12.59 -6.15 -2.84
C GLN A 30 11.69 -7.10 -2.05
N SER A 31 11.20 -6.63 -0.90
CA SER A 31 10.40 -7.40 0.05
C SER A 31 9.00 -6.82 0.16
N TRP A 32 7.99 -7.66 -0.08
CA TRP A 32 6.62 -7.33 0.26
C TRP A 32 6.37 -7.66 1.73
N ASP A 33 6.70 -6.72 2.61
CA ASP A 33 6.41 -6.86 4.02
C ASP A 33 4.90 -6.65 4.26
N ILE A 34 4.20 -7.75 4.56
CA ILE A 34 2.75 -7.73 4.66
C ILE A 34 2.24 -6.92 5.86
N GLU A 35 3.00 -6.85 6.95
CA GLU A 35 2.62 -6.10 8.14
C GLU A 35 2.72 -4.59 7.87
N GLU A 36 3.80 -4.15 7.23
CA GLU A 36 3.94 -2.76 6.78
C GLU A 36 2.93 -2.40 5.69
N TYR A 37 2.58 -3.34 4.80
CA TYR A 37 1.49 -3.13 3.84
C TYR A 37 0.15 -2.91 4.55
N TRP A 38 -0.18 -3.75 5.55
CA TRP A 38 -1.42 -3.59 6.31
C TRP A 38 -1.48 -2.25 7.03
N LEU A 39 -0.36 -1.76 7.57
CA LEU A 39 -0.27 -0.43 8.15
C LEU A 39 -0.57 0.66 7.11
N LEU A 40 0.07 0.60 5.93
CA LEU A 40 -0.17 1.54 4.84
C LEU A 40 -1.65 1.55 4.43
N GLU A 41 -2.24 0.38 4.19
CA GLU A 41 -3.66 0.28 3.85
C GLU A 41 -4.55 0.84 4.96
N TRP A 42 -4.29 0.52 6.23
CA TRP A 42 -5.03 1.11 7.35
C TRP A 42 -4.96 2.64 7.33
N GLY A 43 -3.79 3.20 7.02
CA GLY A 43 -3.58 4.64 6.87
C GLY A 43 -4.46 5.23 5.76
N ILE A 44 -4.53 4.57 4.60
CA ILE A 44 -5.35 5.00 3.47
C ILE A 44 -6.84 5.02 3.84
N TYR A 45 -7.35 3.94 4.45
CA TYR A 45 -8.76 3.87 4.90
C TYR A 45 -9.10 4.96 5.92
N ASN A 46 -8.22 5.21 6.88
CA ASN A 46 -8.47 6.21 7.92
C ASN A 46 -8.33 7.63 7.40
N LEU A 47 -7.42 7.89 6.45
CA LEU A 47 -7.32 9.18 5.81
C LEU A 47 -8.57 9.48 4.97
N GLU A 48 -9.09 8.49 4.24
CA GLU A 48 -10.32 8.65 3.46
C GLU A 48 -11.53 8.99 4.36
N LYS A 49 -11.72 8.21 5.44
CA LYS A 49 -12.91 8.31 6.29
C LYS A 49 -12.89 9.46 7.30
N ASN A 50 -11.73 9.76 7.87
CA ASN A 50 -11.63 10.55 9.10
C ASN A 50 -10.84 11.86 8.96
N SER A 51 -10.18 12.11 7.83
CA SER A 51 -9.33 13.29 7.64
C SER A 51 -9.97 14.35 6.75
N SER A 52 -9.92 15.61 7.20
CA SER A 52 -10.22 16.77 6.34
C SER A 52 -9.07 17.10 5.38
N GLU A 53 -7.85 16.69 5.72
CA GLU A 53 -6.66 16.86 4.89
C GLU A 53 -6.53 15.67 3.93
N LYS A 54 -6.38 15.99 2.65
CA LYS A 54 -6.13 15.03 1.58
C LYS A 54 -4.64 14.98 1.27
N LEU A 55 -4.09 13.77 1.18
CA LEU A 55 -2.68 13.52 0.82
C LEU A 55 -2.62 12.87 -0.58
N ASP A 56 -3.40 13.42 -1.51
CA ASP A 56 -3.65 12.80 -2.81
C ASP A 56 -2.36 12.60 -3.60
N TRP A 57 -1.45 13.57 -3.53
CA TRP A 57 -0.15 13.47 -4.21
C TRP A 57 0.72 12.37 -3.61
N GLU A 58 0.82 12.32 -2.29
CA GLU A 58 1.61 11.32 -1.57
C GLU A 58 1.08 9.92 -1.84
N ILE A 59 -0.24 9.74 -1.73
CA ILE A 59 -0.91 8.46 -1.99
C ILE A 59 -0.75 8.06 -3.46
N PHE A 60 -0.89 8.99 -4.41
CA PHE A 60 -0.69 8.71 -5.82
C PHE A 60 0.76 8.32 -6.13
N ARG A 61 1.73 8.96 -5.46
CA ARG A 61 3.13 8.61 -5.63
C ARG A 61 3.45 7.23 -5.06
N ILE A 62 2.93 6.91 -3.88
CA ILE A 62 3.06 5.56 -3.27
C ILE A 62 2.47 4.51 -4.22
N PHE A 63 1.24 4.71 -4.72
CA PHE A 63 0.61 3.85 -5.71
C PHE A 63 1.50 3.63 -6.93
N SER A 64 1.99 4.73 -7.52
CA SER A 64 2.78 4.70 -8.74
C SER A 64 4.07 3.88 -8.58
N VAL A 65 4.74 4.00 -7.43
CA VAL A 65 5.97 3.23 -7.16
C VAL A 65 5.64 1.75 -6.94
N ILE A 66 4.57 1.42 -6.21
CA ILE A 66 4.15 0.02 -6.03
C ILE A 66 3.85 -0.62 -7.38
N MET A 67 3.09 0.05 -8.24
CA MET A 67 2.75 -0.45 -9.57
C MET A 67 3.96 -0.57 -10.48
N LEU A 68 4.94 0.34 -10.36
CA LEU A 68 6.22 0.23 -11.06
C LEU A 68 6.99 -1.02 -10.61
N CYS A 69 7.15 -1.24 -9.31
CA CYS A 69 7.83 -2.42 -8.77
C CYS A 69 7.15 -3.73 -9.21
N ILE A 70 5.81 -3.78 -9.22
CA ILE A 70 5.06 -4.93 -9.72
C ILE A 70 5.30 -5.13 -11.21
N SER A 71 5.27 -4.06 -12.00
CA SER A 71 5.50 -4.13 -13.45
C SER A 71 6.91 -4.63 -13.76
N SER A 72 7.92 -4.12 -13.07
CA SER A 72 9.30 -4.59 -13.14
C SER A 72 9.46 -6.05 -12.70
N HIS A 73 8.75 -6.50 -11.65
CA HIS A 73 8.73 -7.92 -11.29
C HIS A 73 8.20 -8.79 -12.44
N LEU A 74 7.16 -8.34 -13.14
CA LEU A 74 6.51 -9.10 -14.21
C LEU A 74 7.24 -9.02 -15.57
N ASP A 75 8.13 -8.05 -15.76
CA ASP A 75 8.97 -7.98 -16.97
C ASP A 75 10.10 -9.04 -16.90
N GLN A 76 10.19 -9.85 -17.95
CA GLN A 76 11.23 -10.88 -18.09
C GLN A 76 12.61 -10.27 -18.35
N ASN A 77 12.68 -9.02 -18.82
CA ASN A 77 13.92 -8.31 -19.11
C ASN A 77 14.39 -7.41 -17.96
N ASP A 78 13.61 -7.31 -16.89
CA ASP A 78 13.96 -6.53 -15.70
C ASP A 78 14.47 -7.47 -14.59
N TYR A 79 15.59 -7.08 -13.97
CA TYR A 79 16.24 -7.83 -12.90
C TYR A 79 15.56 -7.64 -11.53
N PHE A 80 14.68 -6.66 -11.38
CA PHE A 80 13.94 -6.45 -10.14
C PHE A 80 12.94 -7.59 -9.92
N LYS A 81 13.02 -8.24 -8.75
CA LYS A 81 12.10 -9.30 -8.35
C LYS A 81 11.77 -9.21 -6.87
N ILE A 82 10.49 -8.97 -6.57
CA ILE A 82 9.92 -9.15 -5.23
C ILE A 82 10.14 -10.59 -4.77
N LYS A 83 10.90 -10.79 -3.67
CA LYS A 83 11.50 -12.07 -3.30
C LYS A 83 10.58 -13.03 -2.53
N ASN A 84 9.60 -12.49 -1.82
CA ASN A 84 8.85 -13.20 -0.79
C ASN A 84 7.35 -13.38 -1.11
N LEU A 85 6.97 -13.25 -2.38
CA LEU A 85 5.63 -13.57 -2.87
C LEU A 85 5.69 -14.62 -3.97
N LYS A 86 4.73 -15.54 -3.97
CA LYS A 86 4.45 -16.35 -5.16
C LYS A 86 3.75 -15.49 -6.22
N CYS A 87 3.80 -15.94 -7.47
CA CYS A 87 3.17 -15.24 -8.59
C CYS A 87 1.66 -15.02 -8.39
N SER A 88 0.94 -16.00 -7.83
CA SER A 88 -0.50 -15.84 -7.51
C SER A 88 -0.74 -14.76 -6.47
N GLU A 89 0.03 -14.77 -5.37
CA GLU A 89 -0.06 -13.77 -4.30
C GLU A 89 0.29 -12.37 -4.82
N LEU A 90 1.24 -12.25 -5.74
CA LEU A 90 1.55 -10.97 -6.37
C LEU A 90 0.35 -10.41 -7.17
N TYR A 91 -0.36 -11.25 -7.91
CA TYR A 91 -1.54 -10.83 -8.65
C TYR A 91 -2.69 -10.42 -7.73
N GLU A 92 -2.93 -11.18 -6.64
CA GLU A 92 -3.90 -10.83 -5.59
C GLU A 92 -3.55 -9.47 -4.94
N MET A 93 -2.28 -9.27 -4.58
CA MET A 93 -1.83 -8.02 -3.97
C MET A 93 -1.89 -6.84 -4.95
N ARG A 94 -1.62 -7.06 -6.23
CA ARG A 94 -1.79 -6.04 -7.28
C ARG A 94 -3.25 -5.59 -7.38
N GLU A 95 -4.18 -6.54 -7.42
CA GLU A 95 -5.62 -6.22 -7.45
C GLU A 95 -6.04 -5.47 -6.19
N ARG A 96 -5.57 -5.90 -5.02
CA ARG A 96 -5.81 -5.19 -3.76
C ARG A 96 -5.30 -3.74 -3.79
N VAL A 97 -4.08 -3.52 -4.26
CA VAL A 97 -3.51 -2.17 -4.41
C VAL A 97 -4.36 -1.32 -5.34
N LEU A 98 -4.80 -1.84 -6.49
CA LEU A 98 -5.68 -1.12 -7.39
C LEU A 98 -6.97 -0.70 -6.68
N LEU A 99 -7.70 -1.65 -6.10
CA LEU A 99 -9.01 -1.38 -5.48
C LEU A 99 -8.92 -0.45 -4.26
N VAL A 100 -7.91 -0.61 -3.41
CA VAL A 100 -7.73 0.24 -2.22
C VAL A 100 -7.41 1.68 -2.62
N PHE A 101 -6.48 1.89 -3.54
CA PHE A 101 -6.06 3.23 -3.92
C PHE A 101 -7.11 3.92 -4.80
N GLU A 102 -7.75 3.21 -5.73
CA GLU A 102 -8.90 3.74 -6.49
C GLU A 102 -10.07 4.08 -5.55
N GLY A 103 -10.33 3.24 -4.54
CA GLY A 103 -11.32 3.52 -3.50
C GLY A 103 -11.04 4.83 -2.75
N TYR A 104 -9.77 5.11 -2.44
CA TYR A 104 -9.37 6.36 -1.80
C TYR A 104 -9.69 7.57 -2.70
N PHE A 105 -9.27 7.53 -3.97
CA PHE A 105 -9.48 8.65 -4.89
C PHE A 105 -10.95 8.86 -5.28
N SER A 106 -11.74 7.80 -5.28
CA SER A 106 -13.17 7.84 -5.59
C SER A 106 -14.06 8.08 -4.37
N SER A 107 -13.49 8.14 -3.15
CA SER A 107 -14.24 8.14 -1.89
C SER A 107 -15.24 6.99 -1.78
N SER A 108 -14.84 5.82 -2.29
CA SER A 108 -15.60 4.58 -2.28
C SER A 108 -14.68 3.41 -1.92
N MET A 109 -14.24 3.38 -0.66
CA MET A 109 -13.35 2.32 -0.16
C MET A 109 -14.01 0.94 -0.27
N PRO A 110 -13.29 -0.09 -0.75
CA PRO A 110 -13.84 -1.44 -0.82
C PRO A 110 -14.11 -2.01 0.58
N GLU A 111 -15.05 -2.95 0.68
CA GLU A 111 -15.21 -3.76 1.89
C GLU A 111 -14.07 -4.77 2.01
N GLN A 112 -13.61 -5.06 3.23
CA GLN A 112 -12.48 -5.98 3.45
C GLN A 112 -12.78 -7.44 3.11
N ASN A 113 -14.06 -7.83 3.08
CA ASN A 113 -14.51 -9.20 2.83
C ASN A 113 -14.32 -9.66 1.37
N ILE A 114 -14.04 -8.74 0.44
CA ILE A 114 -13.79 -9.09 -0.97
C ILE A 114 -12.40 -9.67 -1.19
N PHE A 115 -11.47 -9.44 -0.25
CA PHE A 115 -10.09 -9.88 -0.37
C PHE A 115 -9.87 -11.22 0.34
N GLU A 116 -8.99 -12.06 -0.21
CA GLU A 116 -8.67 -13.37 0.39
C GLU A 116 -8.08 -13.25 1.81
N LYS A 117 -7.19 -12.27 2.02
CA LYS A 117 -6.62 -11.95 3.32
C LYS A 117 -7.23 -10.65 3.84
N VAL A 118 -7.92 -10.72 4.98
CA VAL A 118 -8.45 -9.53 5.66
C VAL A 118 -7.31 -8.79 6.34
N ASN A 119 -7.26 -7.47 6.21
CA ASN A 119 -6.32 -6.65 6.98
C ASN A 119 -6.78 -6.65 8.46
N PRO A 120 -5.99 -7.22 9.40
CA PRO A 120 -6.39 -7.35 10.79
C PRO A 120 -6.61 -6.00 11.49
N LEU A 121 -5.95 -4.94 11.01
CA LEU A 121 -6.09 -3.59 11.56
C LEU A 121 -7.43 -2.93 11.17
N LEU A 122 -8.08 -3.43 10.11
CA LEU A 122 -9.38 -2.95 9.63
C LEU A 122 -10.54 -3.88 10.05
N ALA A 123 -10.24 -5.13 10.43
CA ALA A 123 -11.23 -6.03 11.00
C ALA A 123 -11.74 -5.57 12.38
N LEU A 124 -10.86 -4.93 13.17
CA LEU A 124 -11.15 -4.49 14.54
C LEU A 124 -11.98 -3.21 14.63
N SER A 125 -12.15 -2.46 13.53
CA SER A 125 -12.87 -1.19 13.48
C SER A 125 -14.35 -1.32 13.06
N SER A 126 -14.88 -2.54 13.06
CA SER A 126 -16.28 -2.86 12.72
C SER A 126 -17.18 -3.09 13.95
N ILE A 127 -16.77 -2.62 15.14
CA ILE A 127 -17.54 -2.70 16.40
C ILE A 127 -17.93 -1.30 16.84
#